data_AF-A0AAU8FYU6-F1
#
_entry.id   AF-A0AAU8FYU6-F1
#
_cell.length_a   1.000
_cell.length_b   1.000
_cell.length_c   1.000
_cell.angle_alpha   90.00
_cell.angle_beta   90.00
_cell.angle_gamma   90.00
#
_symmetry.space_group_name_H-M   'P 1'
#
loop_
_entity.id
_entity.type
_entity.pdbx_description
1 polymer ?
#
loop_
_entity_poly.entity_id
_entity_poly.type
_entity_poly.pdbx_seq_one_letter_code
_entity_poly.pdbx_strand_id
1 'polypeptide(L)'
;MPDSPVPNPLPGRQREARANDTAILAAAREVFALQGHGAPISEVAQRAGVGVGSVYRRYPTKEALVEALHVAAVEEVANLAATVADARQESGSDDARDDGAVATFLARHITSAAGPLLRPPGAQSPIPPELAAASDRLRAGLERLVALDRAERRVPEGFTPADVMQLVVHLRPPLPLPRAESDALHLRYLGLVTRGLREQAAAGARLADGPGWDEWVGAWHD
;
A
#
# COMPACT_ATOMS: atom_id res chain seq x y z
N MET A 1 -25.47 29.24 31.57
CA MET A 1 -24.68 27.99 31.70
C MET A 1 -23.53 28.11 30.71
N PRO A 2 -22.27 28.29 31.13
CA PRO A 2 -21.17 28.22 30.19
C PRO A 2 -20.85 26.75 29.87
N ASP A 3 -20.66 26.47 28.58
CA ASP A 3 -20.23 25.18 28.05
C ASP A 3 -18.95 24.71 28.75
N SER A 4 -19.02 23.53 29.35
CA SER A 4 -17.85 22.86 29.91
C SER A 4 -17.06 22.21 28.76
N PRO A 5 -15.75 22.48 28.61
CA PRO A 5 -14.95 21.86 27.57
C PRO A 5 -14.82 20.37 27.83
N VAL A 6 -15.10 19.55 26.81
CA VAL A 6 -14.91 18.09 26.87
C VAL A 6 -13.43 17.81 27.17
N PRO A 7 -13.10 17.06 28.24
CA PRO A 7 -11.72 16.87 28.65
C PRO A 7 -10.96 16.04 27.60
N ASN A 8 -9.81 16.56 27.19
CA ASN A 8 -8.91 15.90 26.26
C ASN A 8 -8.49 14.54 26.86
N PRO A 9 -8.62 13.40 26.14
CA PRO A 9 -8.35 12.09 26.70
C PRO A 9 -6.90 11.98 27.17
N LEU A 10 -6.70 11.43 28.39
CA LEU A 10 -5.40 11.27 29.01
C LEU A 10 -4.41 10.51 28.08
N PRO A 11 -3.11 10.86 28.10
CA PRO A 11 -2.10 10.30 27.17
C PRO A 11 -2.03 8.77 27.13
N GLY A 12 -2.31 8.09 28.25
CA GLY A 12 -2.37 6.62 28.32
C GLY A 12 -3.51 6.02 27.49
N ARG A 13 -4.70 6.62 27.53
CA ARG A 13 -5.86 6.17 26.75
C ARG A 13 -5.66 6.37 25.26
N GLN A 14 -4.93 7.41 24.85
CA GLN A 14 -4.60 7.63 23.43
C GLN A 14 -3.64 6.56 22.91
N ARG A 15 -2.64 6.15 23.71
CA ARG A 15 -1.73 5.06 23.34
C ARG A 15 -2.45 3.71 23.26
N GLU A 16 -3.31 3.42 24.23
CA GLU A 16 -4.15 2.22 24.23
C GLU A 16 -5.13 2.21 23.04
N ALA A 17 -5.76 3.34 22.72
CA ALA A 17 -6.64 3.46 21.56
C ALA A 17 -5.90 3.22 20.24
N ARG A 18 -4.68 3.78 20.08
CA ARG A 18 -3.86 3.54 18.88
C ARG A 18 -3.40 2.09 18.76
N ALA A 19 -2.98 1.47 19.86
CA ALA A 19 -2.60 0.05 19.86
C ALA A 19 -3.79 -0.85 19.52
N ASN A 20 -4.98 -0.50 20.00
CA ASN A 20 -6.22 -1.20 19.69
C ASN A 20 -6.61 -1.03 18.20
N ASP A 21 -6.47 0.16 17.63
CA ASP A 21 -6.71 0.38 16.20
C ASP A 21 -5.79 -0.49 15.34
N THR A 22 -4.49 -0.54 15.64
CA THR A 22 -3.54 -1.40 14.92
C THR A 22 -3.94 -2.88 15.01
N ALA A 23 -4.35 -3.35 16.19
CA ALA A 23 -4.79 -4.74 16.39
C ALA A 23 -6.09 -5.05 15.65
N ILE A 24 -7.08 -4.15 15.67
CA ILE A 24 -8.35 -4.30 14.96
C ILE A 24 -8.12 -4.33 13.45
N LEU A 25 -7.31 -3.42 12.90
CA LEU A 25 -7.04 -3.36 11.47
C LEU A 25 -6.25 -4.57 10.98
N ALA A 26 -5.25 -5.03 11.75
CA ALA A 26 -4.53 -6.26 11.44
C ALA A 26 -5.45 -7.49 11.43
N ALA A 27 -6.30 -7.63 12.45
CA ALA A 27 -7.30 -8.69 12.52
C ALA A 27 -8.31 -8.62 11.36
N ALA A 28 -8.79 -7.42 11.04
CA ALA A 28 -9.73 -7.20 9.95
C ALA A 28 -9.12 -7.61 8.60
N ARG A 29 -7.87 -7.23 8.35
CA ARG A 29 -7.10 -7.61 7.15
C ARG A 29 -7.09 -9.13 6.96
N GLU A 30 -6.75 -9.86 8.01
CA GLU A 30 -6.66 -11.31 7.93
C GLU A 30 -8.04 -11.98 7.79
N VAL A 31 -9.05 -11.50 8.53
CA VAL A 31 -10.43 -12.02 8.46
C VAL A 31 -10.99 -11.82 7.04
N PHE A 32 -10.90 -10.60 6.51
CA PHE A 32 -11.41 -10.27 5.18
C PHE A 32 -10.61 -10.92 4.05
N ALA A 33 -9.30 -11.16 4.23
CA ALA A 33 -8.50 -11.91 3.26
C ALA A 33 -8.97 -13.38 3.13
N LEU A 34 -9.40 -14.00 4.23
CA LEU A 34 -9.81 -15.40 4.24
C LEU A 34 -11.28 -15.62 3.84
N GLN A 35 -12.16 -14.73 4.24
CA GLN A 35 -13.62 -14.91 4.12
C GLN A 35 -14.29 -13.86 3.22
N GLY A 36 -13.49 -12.96 2.65
CA GLY A 36 -13.98 -11.82 1.89
C GLY A 36 -14.68 -10.77 2.76
N HIS A 37 -15.23 -9.77 2.08
CA HIS A 37 -15.97 -8.66 2.70
C HIS A 37 -17.31 -9.10 3.32
N GLY A 38 -17.69 -10.38 3.27
CA GLY A 38 -18.86 -10.95 3.93
C GLY A 38 -18.64 -11.26 5.42
N ALA A 39 -17.40 -11.35 5.88
CA ALA A 39 -17.06 -11.83 7.23
C ALA A 39 -17.69 -11.00 8.37
N PRO A 40 -18.13 -11.63 9.47
CA PRO A 40 -18.77 -10.92 10.57
C PRO A 40 -17.77 -10.12 11.42
N ILE A 41 -18.16 -8.94 11.89
CA ILE A 41 -17.33 -8.08 12.77
C ILE A 41 -16.97 -8.78 14.09
N SER A 42 -17.80 -9.73 14.55
CA SER A 42 -17.51 -10.55 15.73
C SER A 42 -16.22 -11.36 15.59
N GLU A 43 -15.90 -11.85 14.39
CA GLU A 43 -14.66 -12.59 14.15
C GLU A 43 -13.44 -11.67 14.14
N VAL A 44 -13.60 -10.45 13.60
CA VAL A 44 -12.56 -9.41 13.71
C VAL A 44 -12.27 -9.09 15.18
N ALA A 45 -13.32 -8.87 15.97
CA ALA A 45 -13.19 -8.56 17.39
C ALA A 45 -12.51 -9.70 18.16
N GLN A 46 -12.93 -10.94 17.92
CA GLN A 46 -12.33 -12.14 18.53
C GLN A 46 -10.84 -12.25 18.18
N ARG A 47 -10.49 -12.09 16.90
CA ARG A 47 -9.10 -12.14 16.42
C ARG A 47 -8.24 -11.02 17.00
N ALA A 48 -8.79 -9.81 17.11
CA ALA A 48 -8.12 -8.65 17.70
C ALA A 48 -8.01 -8.74 19.24
N GLY A 49 -8.65 -9.72 19.89
CA GLY A 49 -8.69 -9.84 21.34
C GLY A 49 -9.48 -8.73 22.04
N VAL A 50 -10.46 -8.13 21.34
CA VAL A 50 -11.27 -7.03 21.87
C VAL A 50 -12.77 -7.33 21.82
N GLY A 51 -13.55 -6.61 22.63
CA GLY A 51 -15.01 -6.74 22.59
C GLY A 51 -15.60 -6.14 21.31
N VAL A 52 -16.66 -6.76 20.78
CA VAL A 52 -17.39 -6.30 19.58
C VAL A 52 -17.85 -4.84 19.72
N GLY A 53 -18.31 -4.44 20.91
CA GLY A 53 -18.69 -3.05 21.20
C GLY A 53 -17.51 -2.07 21.11
N SER A 54 -16.27 -2.51 21.35
CA SER A 54 -15.08 -1.66 21.15
C SER A 54 -14.81 -1.44 19.66
N VAL A 55 -15.02 -2.45 18.82
CA VAL A 55 -14.91 -2.30 17.35
C VAL A 55 -15.97 -1.33 16.84
N TYR A 56 -17.26 -1.51 17.20
CA TYR A 56 -18.33 -0.60 16.76
C TYR A 56 -18.19 0.83 17.29
N ARG A 57 -17.62 1.03 18.49
CA ARG A 57 -17.32 2.38 19.00
C ARG A 57 -16.31 3.10 18.13
N ARG A 58 -15.36 2.37 17.53
CA ARG A 58 -14.31 2.95 16.69
C ARG A 58 -14.71 3.05 15.23
N TYR A 59 -15.34 1.99 14.73
CA TYR A 59 -15.81 1.82 13.37
C TYR A 59 -17.31 1.51 13.41
N PRO A 60 -18.17 2.55 13.37
CA PRO A 60 -19.61 2.40 13.57
C PRO A 60 -20.28 1.43 12.59
N THR A 61 -19.69 1.26 11.40
CA THR A 61 -20.16 0.35 10.36
C THR A 61 -19.04 -0.53 9.85
N LYS A 62 -19.39 -1.62 9.16
CA LYS A 62 -18.42 -2.49 8.50
C LYS A 62 -17.70 -1.75 7.38
N GLU A 63 -18.42 -0.90 6.67
CA GLU A 63 -17.90 -0.04 5.61
C GLU A 63 -16.84 0.91 6.16
N ALA A 64 -17.07 1.50 7.35
CA ALA A 64 -16.08 2.36 8.01
C ALA A 64 -14.80 1.59 8.41
N LEU A 65 -14.94 0.32 8.83
CA LEU A 65 -13.77 -0.52 9.11
C LEU A 65 -13.01 -0.88 7.82
N VAL A 66 -13.72 -1.23 6.75
CA VAL A 66 -13.13 -1.53 5.44
C VAL A 66 -12.42 -0.30 4.86
N GLU A 67 -13.03 0.87 4.98
CA GLU A 67 -12.44 2.14 4.57
C GLU A 67 -11.17 2.48 5.36
N ALA A 68 -11.20 2.33 6.68
CA ALA A 68 -10.01 2.51 7.52
C ALA A 68 -8.90 1.49 7.18
N LEU A 69 -9.28 0.27 6.81
CA LEU A 69 -8.32 -0.74 6.35
C LEU A 69 -7.67 -0.34 5.02
N HIS A 70 -8.41 0.25 4.08
CA HIS A 70 -7.84 0.77 2.83
C HIS A 70 -6.88 1.93 3.09
N VAL A 71 -7.27 2.90 3.93
CA VAL A 71 -6.38 4.00 4.33
C VAL A 71 -5.09 3.45 4.91
N ALA A 72 -5.17 2.53 5.87
CA ALA A 72 -4.00 1.93 6.49
C ALA A 72 -3.12 1.15 5.50
N ALA A 73 -3.72 0.46 4.52
CA ALA A 73 -2.99 -0.26 3.48
C ALA A 73 -2.22 0.71 2.55
N VAL A 74 -2.86 1.80 2.11
CA VAL A 74 -2.20 2.84 1.29
C VAL A 74 -1.11 3.54 2.09
N GLU A 75 -1.33 3.85 3.37
CA GLU A 75 -0.31 4.41 4.25
C GLU A 75 0.90 3.48 4.44
N GLU A 76 0.67 2.18 4.61
CA GLU A 76 1.74 1.19 4.74
C GLU A 76 2.64 1.18 3.49
N VAL A 77 2.03 1.26 2.30
CA VAL A 77 2.77 1.31 1.04
C VAL A 77 3.43 2.67 0.80
N ALA A 78 2.79 3.77 1.17
CA ALA A 78 3.39 5.10 1.12
C ALA A 78 4.66 5.17 2.00
N ASN A 79 4.58 4.64 3.22
CA ASN A 79 5.71 4.57 4.14
C ASN A 79 6.82 3.68 3.59
N LEU A 80 6.47 2.55 2.96
CA LEU A 80 7.45 1.69 2.28
C LEU A 80 8.18 2.43 1.16
N ALA A 81 7.45 3.14 0.29
CA ALA A 81 8.04 3.91 -0.80
C ALA A 81 8.99 5.00 -0.29
N ALA A 82 8.57 5.75 0.73
CA ALA A 82 9.41 6.76 1.39
C ALA A 82 10.67 6.13 2.00
N THR A 83 10.53 5.04 2.77
CA THR A 83 11.65 4.34 3.42
C THR A 83 12.68 3.84 2.41
N VAL A 84 12.22 3.27 1.29
CA VAL A 84 13.12 2.79 0.24
C VAL A 84 13.85 3.97 -0.41
N ALA A 85 13.14 5.06 -0.71
CA ALA A 85 13.74 6.24 -1.32
C ALA A 85 14.76 6.92 -0.39
N ASP A 86 14.47 7.04 0.91
CA ASP A 86 15.36 7.62 1.92
C ASP A 86 16.65 6.80 2.03
N ALA A 87 16.52 5.48 2.21
CA ALA A 87 17.67 4.58 2.34
C ALA A 87 18.61 4.61 1.12
N ARG A 88 18.07 4.85 -0.09
CA ARG A 88 18.86 4.96 -1.32
C ARG A 88 19.62 6.28 -1.42
N GLN A 89 19.01 7.38 -1.01
CA GLN A 89 19.69 8.67 -0.98
C GLN A 89 20.87 8.66 0.00
N GLU A 90 20.76 7.90 1.09
CA GLU A 90 21.83 7.76 2.09
C GLU A 90 22.96 6.82 1.67
N SER A 91 22.66 5.72 0.96
CA SER A 91 23.64 4.65 0.72
C SER A 91 24.58 4.88 -0.46
N GLY A 92 24.23 5.74 -1.43
CA GLY A 92 25.00 5.89 -2.67
C GLY A 92 24.98 4.62 -3.55
N SER A 93 25.17 4.78 -4.86
CA SER A 93 24.93 3.74 -5.89
C SER A 93 26.12 2.79 -6.12
N ASP A 94 26.77 2.29 -5.07
CA ASP A 94 28.09 1.62 -5.21
C ASP A 94 28.05 0.08 -5.24
N ASP A 95 26.86 -0.56 -5.14
CA ASP A 95 26.75 -2.01 -5.27
C ASP A 95 26.38 -2.43 -6.71
N ALA A 96 27.26 -3.18 -7.37
CA ALA A 96 27.04 -3.74 -8.70
C ALA A 96 25.86 -4.74 -8.77
N ARG A 97 25.35 -5.22 -7.63
CA ARG A 97 24.13 -6.07 -7.52
C ARG A 97 22.86 -5.29 -7.24
N ASP A 98 22.94 -3.97 -7.20
CA ASP A 98 21.80 -3.13 -6.94
C ASP A 98 20.74 -3.28 -8.06
N ASP A 99 19.54 -3.72 -7.69
CA ASP A 99 18.40 -3.87 -8.61
C ASP A 99 17.62 -2.57 -8.87
N GLY A 100 17.96 -1.48 -8.20
CA GLY A 100 17.25 -0.19 -8.24
C GLY A 100 16.20 -0.02 -7.15
N ALA A 101 15.79 1.23 -6.95
CA ALA A 101 14.85 1.67 -5.94
C ALA A 101 13.44 1.13 -6.22
N VAL A 102 12.98 1.14 -7.47
CA VAL A 102 11.66 0.59 -7.88
C VAL A 102 11.62 -0.92 -7.66
N ALA A 103 12.66 -1.64 -8.07
CA ALA A 103 12.73 -3.09 -7.87
C ALA A 103 12.74 -3.46 -6.38
N THR A 104 13.47 -2.70 -5.55
CA THR A 104 13.51 -2.90 -4.10
C THR A 104 12.14 -2.67 -3.47
N PHE A 105 11.45 -1.60 -3.88
CA PHE A 105 10.07 -1.32 -3.43
C PHE A 105 9.12 -2.46 -3.81
N LEU A 106 9.11 -2.89 -5.08
CA LEU A 106 8.25 -3.96 -5.58
C LEU A 106 8.54 -5.29 -4.87
N ALA A 107 9.81 -5.64 -4.67
CA ALA A 107 10.19 -6.87 -3.97
C ALA A 107 9.70 -6.88 -2.51
N ARG A 108 9.94 -5.77 -1.78
CA ARG A 108 9.45 -5.62 -0.41
C ARG A 108 7.93 -5.63 -0.36
N HIS A 109 7.27 -4.97 -1.31
CA HIS A 109 5.82 -4.98 -1.44
C HIS A 109 5.28 -6.39 -1.70
N ILE A 110 5.90 -7.19 -2.58
CA ILE A 110 5.48 -8.58 -2.84
C ILE A 110 5.54 -9.42 -1.56
N THR A 111 6.64 -9.31 -0.81
CA THR A 111 6.85 -10.11 0.40
C THR A 111 6.08 -9.61 1.63
N SER A 112 5.56 -8.37 1.60
CA SER A 112 4.85 -7.79 2.74
C SER A 112 3.48 -8.43 2.93
N ALA A 113 2.95 -8.34 4.15
CA ALA A 113 1.58 -8.76 4.47
C ALA A 113 0.55 -7.64 4.19
N ALA A 114 0.88 -6.66 3.34
CA ALA A 114 -0.08 -5.63 2.95
C ALA A 114 -1.30 -6.31 2.32
N GLY A 115 -2.47 -6.00 2.85
CA GLY A 115 -3.75 -6.46 2.30
C GLY A 115 -3.98 -5.87 0.90
N PRO A 116 -5.12 -6.16 0.27
CA PRO A 116 -5.44 -5.55 -1.02
C PRO A 116 -5.38 -4.01 -0.89
N LEU A 117 -4.55 -3.38 -1.73
CA LEU A 117 -4.42 -1.92 -1.80
C LEU A 117 -5.63 -1.25 -2.46
N LEU A 118 -6.36 -2.05 -3.23
CA LEU A 118 -7.44 -1.58 -4.08
C LEU A 118 -8.75 -1.63 -3.31
N ARG A 119 -9.51 -0.55 -3.42
CA ARG A 119 -10.91 -0.51 -2.99
C ARG A 119 -11.68 -1.55 -3.81
N PRO A 120 -12.59 -2.33 -3.20
CA PRO A 120 -13.45 -3.23 -3.96
C PRO A 120 -14.30 -2.40 -4.94
N PRO A 121 -14.51 -2.88 -6.18
CA PRO A 121 -15.30 -2.19 -7.19
C PRO A 121 -16.74 -1.94 -6.71
N GLY A 122 -17.32 -0.79 -7.07
CA GLY A 122 -18.69 -0.41 -6.72
C GLY A 122 -18.87 0.29 -5.37
N ALA A 123 -17.80 0.76 -4.73
CA ALA A 123 -17.89 1.52 -3.49
C ALA A 123 -18.27 2.99 -3.76
N GLN A 124 -19.48 3.38 -3.35
CA GLN A 124 -20.12 4.65 -3.75
C GLN A 124 -19.79 5.85 -2.83
N SER A 125 -19.10 5.64 -1.71
CA SER A 125 -18.78 6.73 -0.78
C SER A 125 -17.64 7.61 -1.33
N PRO A 126 -17.68 8.94 -1.12
CA PRO A 126 -16.60 9.84 -1.49
C PRO A 126 -15.28 9.43 -0.81
N ILE A 127 -14.15 9.72 -1.48
CA ILE A 127 -12.82 9.41 -0.97
C ILE A 127 -12.61 10.14 0.38
N PRO A 128 -12.27 9.43 1.46
CA PRO A 128 -11.91 10.08 2.72
C PRO A 128 -10.71 11.01 2.53
N PRO A 129 -10.68 12.18 3.19
CA PRO A 129 -9.51 13.06 3.18
C PRO A 129 -8.22 12.35 3.59
N GLU A 130 -8.33 11.38 4.51
CA GLU A 130 -7.20 10.54 4.95
C GLU A 130 -6.66 9.65 3.83
N LEU A 131 -7.54 9.08 3.00
CA LEU A 131 -7.16 8.26 1.85
C LEU A 131 -6.51 9.11 0.76
N ALA A 132 -7.03 10.32 0.51
CA ALA A 132 -6.44 11.27 -0.41
C ALA A 132 -5.01 11.67 0.04
N ALA A 133 -4.84 12.04 1.31
CA ALA A 133 -3.54 12.37 1.87
C ALA A 133 -2.55 11.20 1.84
N ALA A 134 -3.01 9.97 2.11
CA ALA A 134 -2.20 8.77 1.98
C ALA A 134 -1.78 8.51 0.52
N SER A 135 -2.69 8.72 -0.43
CA SER A 135 -2.43 8.58 -1.87
C SER A 135 -1.41 9.62 -2.37
N ASP A 136 -1.50 10.86 -1.90
CA ASP A 136 -0.50 11.91 -2.21
C ASP A 136 0.89 11.55 -1.68
N ARG A 137 0.97 11.02 -0.45
CA ARG A 137 2.24 10.55 0.11
C ARG A 137 2.80 9.37 -0.68
N LEU A 138 1.95 8.43 -1.07
CA LEU A 138 2.33 7.30 -1.92
C LEU A 138 2.89 7.80 -3.26
N ARG A 139 2.16 8.68 -3.95
CA ARG A 139 2.60 9.29 -5.21
C ARG A 139 3.97 9.95 -5.06
N ALA A 140 4.15 10.81 -4.06
CA ALA A 140 5.42 11.50 -3.83
C ALA A 140 6.58 10.52 -3.56
N GLY A 141 6.34 9.44 -2.81
CA GLY A 141 7.32 8.38 -2.59
C GLY A 141 7.70 7.68 -3.90
N LEU A 142 6.72 7.30 -4.71
CA LEU A 142 6.94 6.62 -5.99
C LEU A 142 7.65 7.53 -7.01
N GLU A 143 7.30 8.81 -7.08
CA GLU A 143 7.98 9.81 -7.91
C GLU A 143 9.49 9.86 -7.61
N ARG A 144 9.85 9.82 -6.32
CA ARG A 144 11.26 9.77 -5.89
C ARG A 144 11.95 8.49 -6.33
N LEU A 145 11.32 7.32 -6.16
CA LEU A 145 11.89 6.04 -6.59
C LEU A 145 12.15 6.01 -8.10
N VAL A 146 11.18 6.47 -8.89
CA VAL A 146 11.29 6.56 -10.35
C VAL A 146 12.39 7.55 -10.76
N ALA A 147 12.50 8.70 -10.09
CA ALA A 147 13.56 9.67 -10.36
C ALA A 147 14.96 9.11 -10.09
N LEU A 148 15.15 8.38 -8.99
CA LEU A 148 16.41 7.70 -8.66
C LEU A 148 16.79 6.69 -9.76
N ASP A 149 15.87 5.81 -10.12
CA ASP A 149 16.13 4.79 -11.12
C ASP A 149 16.30 5.35 -12.54
N ARG A 150 15.63 6.46 -12.87
CA ARG A 150 15.80 7.16 -14.16
C ARG A 150 17.19 7.80 -14.28
N ALA A 151 17.70 8.39 -13.20
CA ALA A 151 19.04 8.98 -13.19
C ALA A 151 20.13 7.94 -13.50
N GLU A 152 19.91 6.68 -13.11
CA GLU A 152 20.81 5.55 -13.37
C GLU A 152 20.47 4.76 -14.64
N ARG A 153 19.50 5.22 -15.45
CA ARG A 153 19.00 4.51 -16.65
C ARG A 153 18.54 3.08 -16.35
N ARG A 154 17.86 2.87 -15.23
CA ARG A 154 17.25 1.58 -14.83
C ARG A 154 15.81 1.43 -15.29
N VAL A 155 15.14 2.55 -15.55
CA VAL A 155 13.77 2.60 -16.11
C VAL A 155 13.75 3.49 -17.36
N PRO A 156 12.93 3.16 -18.37
CA PRO A 156 12.83 3.95 -19.60
C PRO A 156 12.31 5.37 -19.38
N GLU A 157 12.54 6.26 -20.35
CA GLU A 157 11.82 7.54 -20.40
C GLU A 157 10.31 7.25 -20.55
N GLY A 158 9.48 8.05 -19.89
CA GLY A 158 8.03 7.86 -19.87
C GLY A 158 7.51 6.89 -18.79
N PHE A 159 8.38 6.14 -18.09
CA PHE A 159 7.96 5.31 -16.96
C PHE A 159 7.51 6.16 -15.76
N THR A 160 6.32 5.93 -15.21
CA THR A 160 5.65 6.80 -14.23
C THR A 160 5.36 6.10 -12.89
N PRO A 161 4.98 6.84 -11.84
CA PRO A 161 4.42 6.25 -10.61
C PRO A 161 3.23 5.32 -10.84
N ALA A 162 2.37 5.64 -11.82
CA ALA A 162 1.22 4.80 -12.16
C ALA A 162 1.65 3.44 -12.72
N ASP A 163 2.74 3.39 -13.49
CA ASP A 163 3.31 2.11 -13.96
C ASP A 163 3.81 1.24 -12.82
N VAL A 164 4.40 1.84 -11.78
CA VAL A 164 4.82 1.10 -10.57
C VAL A 164 3.61 0.47 -9.89
N MET A 165 2.52 1.22 -9.76
CA MET A 165 1.28 0.69 -9.18
C MET A 165 0.63 -0.37 -10.09
N GLN A 166 0.68 -0.19 -11.41
CA GLN A 166 0.21 -1.21 -12.35
C GLN A 166 1.02 -2.50 -12.24
N LEU A 167 2.34 -2.41 -12.04
CA LEU A 167 3.18 -3.58 -11.77
C LEU A 167 2.82 -4.25 -10.44
N VAL A 168 2.48 -3.49 -9.40
CA VAL A 168 1.98 -4.07 -8.14
C VAL A 168 0.74 -4.93 -8.38
N VAL A 169 -0.21 -4.45 -9.20
CA VAL A 169 -1.42 -5.19 -9.56
C VAL A 169 -1.10 -6.46 -10.36
N HIS A 170 -0.19 -6.39 -11.33
CA HIS A 170 0.13 -7.52 -12.20
C HIS A 170 1.08 -8.56 -11.58
N LEU A 171 1.97 -8.16 -10.66
CA LEU A 171 3.02 -9.02 -10.11
C LEU A 171 2.62 -9.71 -8.81
N ARG A 172 1.44 -9.45 -8.25
CA ARG A 172 0.96 -10.09 -7.02
C ARG A 172 -0.49 -10.61 -7.12
N PRO A 173 -0.90 -11.31 -8.19
CA PRO A 173 -2.21 -11.95 -8.21
C PRO A 173 -2.30 -13.03 -7.11
N PRO A 174 -3.50 -13.32 -6.59
CA PRO A 174 -3.69 -14.47 -5.72
C PRO A 174 -3.42 -15.75 -6.51
N LEU A 175 -2.59 -16.64 -5.95
CA LEU A 175 -2.26 -17.93 -6.54
C LEU A 175 -2.78 -19.07 -5.66
N PRO A 176 -3.19 -20.21 -6.24
CA PRO A 176 -3.60 -21.39 -5.50
C PRO A 176 -2.38 -22.16 -4.96
N LEU A 177 -1.41 -21.46 -4.38
CA LEU A 177 -0.14 -21.98 -3.86
C LEU A 177 0.08 -21.48 -2.43
N PRO A 178 0.90 -22.18 -1.62
CA PRO A 178 1.36 -21.64 -0.35
C PRO A 178 2.03 -20.27 -0.52
N ARG A 179 1.94 -19.41 0.50
CA ARG A 179 2.45 -18.03 0.43
C ARG A 179 3.93 -17.95 0.01
N ALA A 180 4.78 -18.79 0.61
CA ALA A 180 6.21 -18.80 0.30
C ALA A 180 6.50 -19.12 -1.18
N GLU A 181 5.74 -20.06 -1.76
CA GLU A 181 5.88 -20.44 -3.17
C GLU A 181 5.32 -19.35 -4.10
N SER A 182 4.20 -18.75 -3.71
CA SER A 182 3.62 -17.60 -4.43
C SER A 182 4.58 -16.42 -4.46
N ASP A 183 5.15 -16.05 -3.30
CA ASP A 183 6.10 -14.95 -3.18
C ASP A 183 7.37 -15.21 -4.01
N ALA A 184 7.89 -16.44 -3.98
CA ALA A 184 9.03 -16.84 -4.81
C ALA A 184 8.73 -16.71 -6.31
N LEU A 185 7.53 -17.10 -6.74
CA LEU A 185 7.11 -16.99 -8.14
C LEU A 185 6.94 -15.52 -8.57
N HIS A 186 6.31 -14.70 -7.74
CA HIS A 186 6.16 -13.26 -7.96
C HIS A 186 7.52 -12.55 -8.06
N LEU A 187 8.47 -12.86 -7.16
CA LEU A 187 9.84 -12.33 -7.20
C LEU A 187 10.60 -12.76 -8.46
N ARG A 188 10.39 -14.01 -8.92
CA ARG A 188 10.97 -14.49 -10.19
C ARG A 188 10.49 -13.65 -11.37
N TYR A 189 9.19 -13.38 -11.47
CA TYR A 189 8.63 -12.54 -12.55
C TYR A 189 9.04 -11.07 -12.41
N LEU A 190 9.13 -10.55 -11.19
CA LEU A 190 9.69 -9.23 -10.94
C LEU A 190 11.10 -9.12 -11.53
N GLY A 191 11.96 -10.11 -11.31
CA GLY A 191 13.32 -10.13 -11.87
C GLY A 191 13.35 -10.09 -13.41
N LEU A 192 12.40 -10.74 -14.08
CA LEU A 192 12.27 -10.67 -15.55
C LEU A 192 11.84 -9.28 -16.01
N VAL A 193 10.84 -8.69 -15.33
CA VAL A 193 10.31 -7.36 -15.66
C VAL A 193 11.37 -6.28 -15.43
N THR A 194 12.04 -6.27 -14.27
CA THR A 194 13.05 -5.25 -13.94
C THR A 194 14.26 -5.35 -14.85
N ARG A 195 14.68 -6.57 -15.23
CA ARG A 195 15.70 -6.76 -16.26
C ARG A 195 15.26 -6.16 -17.59
N GLY A 196 14.04 -6.44 -18.04
CA GLY A 196 13.50 -5.89 -19.29
C GLY A 196 13.46 -4.36 -19.29
N LEU A 197 13.01 -3.74 -18.19
CA LEU A 197 13.00 -2.28 -18.04
C LEU A 197 14.40 -1.67 -18.14
N ARG A 198 15.40 -2.30 -17.51
CA ARG A 198 16.81 -1.85 -17.59
C ARG A 198 17.37 -1.96 -19.00
N GLU A 199 17.11 -3.06 -19.71
CA GLU A 199 17.57 -3.24 -21.09
C GLU A 199 16.94 -2.19 -22.03
N GLN A 200 15.63 -1.92 -21.88
CA GLN A 200 14.94 -0.87 -22.64
C GLN A 200 15.51 0.52 -22.34
N ALA A 201 15.75 0.83 -21.07
CA ALA A 201 16.35 2.10 -20.66
C ALA A 201 17.78 2.26 -21.19
N ALA A 202 18.59 1.19 -21.15
CA ALA A 202 19.95 1.18 -21.69
C ALA A 202 19.97 1.37 -23.22
N ALA A 203 18.97 0.83 -23.91
CA ALA A 203 18.75 1.05 -25.35
C ALA A 203 18.22 2.44 -25.70
N GLY A 204 17.89 3.28 -24.70
CA GLY A 204 17.31 4.61 -24.91
C GLY A 204 15.85 4.58 -25.39
N ALA A 205 15.14 3.49 -25.11
CA ALA A 205 13.72 3.39 -25.45
C ALA A 205 12.90 4.39 -24.61
N ARG A 206 11.83 4.90 -25.23
CA ARG A 206 10.81 5.72 -24.59
C ARG A 206 9.49 4.96 -24.61
N LEU A 207 8.87 4.84 -23.45
CA LEU A 207 7.51 4.34 -23.33
C LEU A 207 6.54 5.43 -23.81
N ALA A 208 5.43 5.01 -24.42
CA ALA A 208 4.31 5.92 -24.64
C ALA A 208 3.86 6.51 -23.29
N ASP A 209 3.32 7.72 -23.30
CA ASP A 209 2.86 8.36 -22.08
C ASP A 209 1.77 7.47 -21.43
N GLY A 210 2.10 6.87 -20.28
CA GLY A 210 1.20 6.03 -19.50
C GLY A 210 0.08 6.87 -18.84
N PRO A 211 -0.93 6.22 -18.24
CA PRO A 211 -2.01 6.95 -17.56
C PRO A 211 -1.42 7.87 -16.48
N GLY A 212 -1.97 9.08 -16.39
CA GLY A 212 -1.64 9.98 -15.29
C GLY A 212 -1.99 9.35 -13.96
N TRP A 213 -1.32 9.74 -12.87
CA TRP A 213 -1.64 9.23 -11.53
C TRP A 213 -3.13 9.38 -11.20
N ASP A 214 -3.70 10.56 -11.46
CA ASP A 214 -5.10 10.85 -11.15
C ASP A 214 -6.07 10.03 -12.01
N GLU A 215 -5.70 9.77 -13.27
CA GLU A 215 -6.46 8.89 -14.17
C GLU A 215 -6.42 7.44 -13.66
N TRP A 216 -5.24 6.95 -13.28
CA TRP A 216 -5.08 5.61 -12.74
C TRP A 216 -5.86 5.44 -11.43
N VAL A 217 -5.73 6.38 -10.50
CA VAL A 217 -6.48 6.35 -9.23
C VAL A 217 -7.98 6.42 -9.47
N GLY A 218 -8.43 7.30 -10.37
CA GLY A 218 -9.84 7.43 -10.76
C GLY A 218 -10.44 6.13 -11.32
N ALA A 219 -9.68 5.39 -12.13
CA ALA A 219 -10.14 4.13 -12.73
C ALA A 219 -10.43 3.01 -11.72
N TRP A 220 -9.91 3.11 -10.49
CA TRP A 220 -10.19 2.15 -9.40
C TRP A 220 -11.32 2.62 -8.46
N HIS A 221 -12.00 3.70 -8.81
CA HIS A 221 -13.10 4.26 -8.03
C HIS A 221 -14.47 4.11 -8.69
N ASP A 222 -14.52 3.96 -10.03
CA ASP A 222 -15.73 3.70 -10.82
C ASP A 222 -16.08 2.20 -10.89
#